data_AF-A0A7S1T2N1-F1
#
_entry.id   AF-A0A7S1T2N1-F1
#
_cell.length_a   1.000
_cell.length_b   1.000
_cell.length_c   1.000
_cell.angle_alpha   90.00
_cell.angle_beta   90.00
_cell.angle_gamma   90.00
#
_symmetry.space_group_name_H-M   'P 1'
#
loop_
_entity.id
_entity.type
_entity.pdbx_description
1 polymer ?
#
loop_
_entity_poly.entity_id
_entity_poly.type
_entity_poly.pdbx_seq_one_letter_code
_entity_poly.pdbx_strand_id
1 'polypeptide(L)'
;APDCNGEAALLTMERAVRKADQKFGVPCQLLLVVLPNTGRLLYEEVKRAGDHSLGVVSQCVVEANLLKPGRDGKVAVSPQYTGNVALKINGKLGGRNALVWSHFKTFSKLGPTLLLGADVTHPTGLSNPLEPSIAAVVGSMDPFACKYVARIVPEARLTECI
;
A
#
# COMPACT_ATOMS: atom_id res chain seq x y z
N ALA A 1 -6.79 -23.36 15.62
CA ALA A 1 -5.67 -22.95 16.52
C ALA A 1 -5.42 -21.47 16.30
N PRO A 2 -5.33 -20.65 17.35
CA PRO A 2 -5.06 -19.23 17.20
C PRO A 2 -3.63 -19.02 16.68
N ASP A 3 -3.51 -18.49 15.45
CA ASP A 3 -2.73 -17.30 15.05
C ASP A 3 -1.30 -17.01 15.59
N CYS A 4 -0.53 -18.01 16.02
CA CYS A 4 0.87 -17.85 16.43
C CYS A 4 1.80 -17.11 15.43
N ASN A 5 1.44 -17.01 14.15
CA ASN A 5 2.19 -16.26 13.14
C ASN A 5 1.84 -14.75 13.09
N GLY A 6 0.63 -14.35 13.48
CA GLY A 6 0.16 -12.96 13.37
C GLY A 6 0.69 -12.09 14.51
N GLU A 7 0.59 -12.58 15.74
CA GLU A 7 1.14 -11.90 16.93
C GLU A 7 2.67 -11.74 16.83
N ALA A 8 3.34 -12.74 16.24
CA ALA A 8 4.78 -12.69 15.97
C ALA A 8 5.16 -11.57 14.99
N ALA A 9 4.35 -11.31 13.96
CA ALA A 9 4.62 -10.28 12.96
C ALA A 9 4.53 -8.87 13.57
N LEU A 10 3.44 -8.58 14.30
CA LEU A 10 3.25 -7.30 14.98
C LEU A 10 4.38 -7.02 15.98
N LEU A 11 4.67 -7.97 16.87
CA LEU A 11 5.74 -7.81 17.87
C LEU A 11 7.11 -7.58 17.22
N THR A 12 7.38 -8.25 16.10
CA THR A 12 8.63 -8.07 15.36
C THR A 12 8.72 -6.67 14.73
N MET A 13 7.63 -6.19 14.14
CA MET A 13 7.56 -4.85 13.55
C MET A 13 7.66 -3.77 14.62
N GLU A 14 6.99 -3.91 15.76
CA GLU A 14 7.12 -2.99 16.91
C GLU A 14 8.56 -2.86 17.39
N ARG A 15 9.26 -3.98 17.54
CA ARG A 15 10.67 -3.99 17.92
C ARG A 15 11.54 -3.28 16.88
N ALA A 16 11.25 -3.47 15.59
CA ALA A 16 11.97 -2.80 14.51
C ALA A 16 11.76 -1.28 14.53
N VAL A 17 10.51 -0.82 14.70
CA VAL A 17 10.16 0.61 14.83
C VAL A 17 10.90 1.22 16.02
N ARG A 18 10.79 0.61 17.22
CA ARG A 18 11.46 1.12 18.43
C ARG A 18 12.98 1.22 18.25
N LYS A 19 13.61 0.22 17.62
CA LYS A 19 15.05 0.24 17.32
C LYS A 19 15.42 1.36 16.34
N ALA A 20 14.60 1.60 15.32
CA ALA A 20 14.81 2.68 14.38
C ALA A 20 14.68 4.05 15.08
N ASP A 21 13.61 4.25 15.85
CA ASP A 21 13.36 5.50 16.57
C ASP A 21 14.50 5.84 17.54
N GLN A 22 14.96 4.86 18.32
CA GLN A 22 16.08 5.05 19.26
C GLN A 22 17.40 5.35 18.54
N LYS A 23 17.64 4.71 17.40
CA LYS A 23 18.90 4.86 16.65
C LYS A 23 18.98 6.21 15.93
N PHE A 24 17.87 6.65 15.34
CA PHE A 24 17.85 7.84 14.49
C PHE A 24 17.30 9.08 15.18
N GLY A 25 16.69 8.94 16.37
CA GLY A 25 16.10 10.06 17.11
C GLY A 25 14.89 10.69 16.44
N VAL A 26 14.33 10.04 15.41
CA VAL A 26 13.17 10.49 14.64
C VAL A 26 12.22 9.31 14.41
N PRO A 27 10.91 9.53 14.30
CA PRO A 27 9.95 8.46 14.07
C PRO A 27 10.22 7.69 12.77
N CYS A 28 10.10 6.37 12.82
CA CYS A 28 10.23 5.49 11.67
C CYS A 28 9.19 5.85 10.59
N GLN A 29 9.68 6.16 9.39
CA GLN A 29 8.81 6.55 8.26
C GLN A 29 8.46 5.39 7.33
N LEU A 30 9.26 4.31 7.34
CA LEU A 30 9.11 3.18 6.42
C LEU A 30 9.67 1.90 7.04
N LEU A 31 8.89 0.82 6.95
CA LEU A 31 9.33 -0.55 7.18
C LEU A 31 9.46 -1.31 5.86
N LEU A 32 10.68 -1.69 5.50
CA LEU A 32 10.92 -2.64 4.41
C LEU A 32 10.91 -4.07 4.99
N VAL A 33 9.89 -4.84 4.64
CA VAL A 33 9.68 -6.19 5.19
C VAL A 33 10.06 -7.24 4.15
N VAL A 34 11.07 -8.05 4.45
CA VAL A 34 11.47 -9.17 3.59
C VAL A 34 10.66 -10.40 3.98
N LEU A 35 9.84 -10.88 3.06
CA LEU A 35 9.01 -12.08 3.22
C LEU A 35 9.73 -13.30 2.64
N PRO A 36 9.60 -14.47 3.29
CA PRO A 36 10.25 -15.70 2.83
C PRO A 36 9.57 -16.27 1.57
N ASN A 37 8.29 -15.97 1.34
CA ASN A 37 7.51 -16.47 0.22
C ASN A 37 6.34 -15.52 -0.11
N THR A 38 5.55 -15.87 -1.12
CA THR A 38 4.35 -15.14 -1.55
C THR A 38 3.09 -15.52 -0.73
N GLY A 39 3.26 -16.06 0.48
CA GLY A 39 2.18 -16.51 1.34
C GLY A 39 1.27 -15.37 1.78
N ARG A 40 -0.04 -15.55 1.57
CA ARG A 40 -1.05 -14.51 1.80
C ARG A 40 -1.20 -14.12 3.27
N LEU A 41 -1.23 -15.10 4.18
CA LEU A 41 -1.51 -14.87 5.61
C LEU A 41 -0.46 -13.94 6.26
N LEU A 42 0.83 -14.21 6.08
CA LEU A 42 1.89 -13.38 6.65
C LEU A 42 1.89 -11.98 6.04
N TYR A 43 1.62 -11.86 4.73
CA TYR A 43 1.49 -10.57 4.07
C TYR A 43 0.34 -9.74 4.65
N GLU A 44 -0.83 -10.35 4.83
CA GLU A 44 -2.01 -9.71 5.42
C GLU A 44 -1.75 -9.25 6.86
N GLU A 45 -1.06 -10.07 7.67
CA GLU A 45 -0.69 -9.73 9.04
C GLU A 45 0.30 -8.56 9.10
N VAL A 46 1.33 -8.56 8.24
CA VAL A 46 2.28 -7.44 8.12
C VAL A 46 1.54 -6.16 7.70
N LYS A 47 0.60 -6.26 6.76
CA LYS A 47 -0.20 -5.13 6.29
C LYS A 47 -1.11 -4.59 7.39
N ARG A 48 -1.81 -5.47 8.11
CA ARG A 48 -2.62 -5.10 9.27
C ARG A 48 -1.79 -4.42 10.36
N ALA A 49 -0.65 -5.01 10.72
CA ALA A 49 0.24 -4.44 11.73
C ALA A 49 0.75 -3.05 11.32
N GLY A 50 1.22 -2.89 10.07
CA GLY A 50 1.74 -1.61 9.59
C GLY A 50 0.66 -0.53 9.42
N ASP A 51 -0.41 -0.86 8.69
CA ASP A 51 -1.40 0.13 8.22
C ASP A 51 -2.45 0.47 9.30
N HIS A 52 -2.73 -0.44 10.25
CA HIS A 52 -3.71 -0.24 11.32
C HIS A 52 -3.06 -0.08 12.71
N SER A 53 -2.21 -1.02 13.14
CA SER A 53 -1.72 -1.04 14.53
C SER A 53 -0.59 -0.03 14.78
N LEU A 54 0.36 0.11 13.86
CA LEU A 54 1.55 0.94 14.03
C LEU A 54 1.45 2.30 13.34
N GLY A 55 0.64 2.42 12.30
CA GLY A 55 0.56 3.64 11.48
C GLY A 55 1.87 3.96 10.74
N VAL A 56 2.69 2.94 10.44
CA VAL A 56 3.96 3.10 9.73
C VAL A 56 3.86 2.46 8.35
N VAL A 57 4.22 3.23 7.33
CA VAL A 57 4.23 2.76 5.94
C VAL A 57 5.08 1.51 5.82
N SER A 58 4.53 0.44 5.23
CA SER A 58 5.23 -0.82 5.02
C SER A 58 5.35 -1.20 3.53
N GLN A 59 6.54 -1.66 3.12
CA GLN A 59 6.79 -2.24 1.80
C GLN A 59 7.31 -3.66 1.94
N CYS A 60 6.53 -4.63 1.47
CA CYS A 60 6.95 -6.03 1.46
C CYS A 60 7.73 -6.35 0.19
N VAL A 61 8.81 -7.11 0.30
CA VAL A 61 9.58 -7.70 -0.80
C VAL A 61 9.71 -9.20 -0.56
N VAL A 62 9.75 -9.99 -1.63
CA VAL A 62 9.98 -11.44 -1.52
C VAL A 62 11.39 -11.71 -2.01
N GLU A 63 12.20 -12.37 -1.19
CA GLU A 63 13.62 -12.60 -1.44
C GLU A 63 13.87 -13.23 -2.83
N ALA A 64 13.08 -14.24 -3.19
CA ALA A 64 13.15 -14.93 -4.48
C ALA A 64 12.90 -14.02 -5.70
N ASN A 65 12.19 -12.90 -5.53
CA ASN A 65 11.97 -11.93 -6.61
C ASN A 65 13.08 -10.88 -6.70
N LEU A 66 13.78 -10.65 -5.59
CA LEU A 66 14.86 -9.68 -5.47
C LEU A 66 16.17 -10.25 -6.01
N LEU A 67 16.50 -11.48 -5.62
CA LEU A 67 17.73 -12.17 -5.96
C LEU A 67 17.51 -13.06 -7.18
N LYS A 68 18.21 -12.78 -8.28
CA LYS A 68 18.13 -13.56 -9.52
C LYS A 68 19.52 -14.00 -9.98
N PRO A 69 19.64 -15.11 -10.73
CA PRO A 69 20.90 -15.46 -11.39
C PRO A 69 21.32 -14.34 -12.34
N GLY A 70 22.53 -13.82 -12.14
CA GLY A 70 23.21 -12.86 -13.01
C GLY A 70 23.73 -13.55 -14.27
N ARG A 71 24.14 -12.75 -15.26
CA ARG A 71 24.72 -13.26 -16.53
C ARG A 71 26.03 -14.03 -16.32
N ASP A 72 26.71 -13.76 -15.22
CA ASP A 72 27.95 -14.38 -14.76
C ASP A 72 27.71 -15.57 -13.80
N GLY A 73 26.47 -16.02 -13.64
CA GLY A 73 26.10 -17.13 -12.74
C GLY A 73 26.07 -16.76 -11.25
N LYS A 74 26.40 -15.51 -10.89
CA LYS A 74 26.34 -15.03 -9.50
C LYS A 74 24.94 -14.56 -9.14
N VAL A 75 24.59 -14.62 -7.86
CA VAL A 75 23.34 -14.02 -7.38
C VAL A 75 23.45 -12.50 -7.51
N ALA A 76 22.54 -11.90 -8.27
CA ALA A 76 22.47 -10.47 -8.50
C ALA A 76 21.09 -9.92 -8.14
N VAL A 77 21.06 -8.66 -7.68
CA VAL A 77 19.81 -7.95 -7.41
C VAL A 77 19.18 -7.54 -8.74
N SER A 78 17.89 -7.86 -8.93
CA SER A 78 17.17 -7.48 -10.16
C SER A 78 16.94 -5.96 -10.23
N PRO A 79 17.51 -5.24 -11.23
CA PRO A 79 17.34 -3.80 -11.34
C PRO A 79 15.88 -3.41 -11.62
N GLN A 80 15.19 -4.19 -12.44
CA GLN A 80 13.78 -3.97 -12.76
C GLN A 80 12.88 -4.15 -11.53
N TYR A 81 13.10 -5.21 -10.75
CA TYR A 81 12.33 -5.43 -9.52
C TYR A 81 12.56 -4.30 -8.52
N THR A 82 13.83 -3.92 -8.33
CA THR A 82 14.22 -2.84 -7.40
C THR A 82 13.64 -1.50 -7.83
N GLY A 83 13.65 -1.20 -9.13
CA GLY A 83 13.01 0.00 -9.70
C GLY A 83 11.50 0.03 -9.39
N ASN A 84 10.79 -1.07 -9.60
CA ASN A 84 9.37 -1.16 -9.28
C ASN A 84 9.08 -1.01 -7.77
N VAL A 85 9.95 -1.54 -6.90
CA VAL A 85 9.84 -1.35 -5.46
C VAL A 85 10.08 0.11 -5.07
N ALA A 86 11.09 0.76 -5.65
CA ALA A 86 11.38 2.17 -5.42
C ALA A 86 10.20 3.07 -5.84
N LEU A 87 9.56 2.80 -6.99
CA LEU A 87 8.36 3.51 -7.43
C LEU A 87 7.21 3.39 -6.42
N LYS A 88 7.01 2.20 -5.84
CA LYS A 88 5.98 1.97 -4.80
C LYS A 88 6.31 2.72 -3.52
N ILE A 89 7.55 2.68 -3.06
CA ILE A 89 8.00 3.39 -1.85
C ILE A 89 7.83 4.91 -2.04
N ASN A 90 8.26 5.45 -3.19
CA ASN A 90 8.12 6.86 -3.48
C ASN A 90 6.65 7.32 -3.40
N GLY A 91 5.72 6.56 -3.99
CA GLY A 91 4.30 6.86 -3.91
C GLY A 91 3.75 6.81 -2.48
N LYS A 92 4.13 5.79 -1.70
CA LYS A 92 3.67 5.62 -0.30
C LYS A 92 4.16 6.71 0.65
N LEU A 93 5.35 7.25 0.40
CA LEU A 93 5.92 8.38 1.15
C LEU A 93 5.45 9.75 0.61
N GLY A 94 4.47 9.76 -0.31
CA GLY A 94 3.87 10.98 -0.84
C GLY A 94 4.67 11.65 -1.96
N GLY A 95 5.64 10.96 -2.56
CA GLY A 95 6.36 11.39 -3.75
C GLY A 95 5.54 11.25 -5.03
N ARG A 96 6.08 11.75 -6.14
CA ARG A 96 5.47 11.68 -7.49
C ARG A 96 6.40 10.92 -8.44
N ASN A 97 5.89 9.93 -9.15
CA ASN A 97 6.69 9.12 -10.09
C ASN A 97 6.65 9.67 -11.52
N ALA A 98 5.49 10.12 -11.98
CA ALA A 98 5.28 10.59 -13.35
C ALA A 98 4.20 11.65 -13.37
N LEU A 99 4.30 12.58 -14.32
CA LEU A 99 3.32 13.63 -14.56
C LEU A 99 2.89 13.56 -16.03
N VAL A 100 1.58 13.48 -16.27
CA VAL A 100 1.04 13.42 -17.63
C VAL A 100 0.77 14.84 -18.13
N TRP A 101 1.77 15.43 -18.79
CA TRP A 101 1.76 16.85 -19.17
C TRP A 101 0.60 17.23 -20.09
N SER A 102 0.19 16.33 -20.98
CA SER A 102 -0.92 16.56 -21.92
C SER A 102 -2.27 16.71 -21.21
N HIS A 103 -2.53 15.89 -20.19
CA HIS A 103 -3.79 15.94 -19.43
C HIS A 103 -3.88 17.20 -18.57
N PHE A 104 -2.75 17.69 -18.05
CA PHE A 104 -2.71 18.95 -17.30
C PHE A 104 -3.18 20.15 -18.15
N LYS A 105 -2.89 20.16 -19.46
CA LYS A 105 -3.41 21.23 -20.35
C LYS A 105 -4.93 21.22 -20.50
N THR A 106 -5.57 20.07 -20.29
CA THR A 106 -7.03 19.96 -20.30
C THR A 106 -7.61 20.35 -18.95
N PHE A 107 -7.06 19.82 -17.85
CA PHE A 107 -7.54 20.13 -16.49
C PHE A 107 -7.31 21.59 -16.09
N SER A 108 -6.19 22.19 -16.49
CA SER A 108 -5.90 23.61 -16.21
C SER A 108 -6.90 24.58 -16.84
N LYS A 109 -7.62 24.17 -17.89
CA LYS A 109 -8.68 24.98 -18.52
C LYS A 109 -10.03 24.89 -17.79
N LEU A 110 -10.22 23.89 -16.94
CA LEU A 110 -11.47 23.62 -16.22
C LEU A 110 -11.54 24.34 -14.86
N GLY A 111 -10.49 25.06 -14.46
CA GLY A 111 -10.37 25.63 -13.13
C GLY A 111 -9.99 24.57 -12.07
N PRO A 112 -10.15 24.88 -10.77
CA PRO A 112 -9.86 23.92 -9.69
C PRO A 112 -10.64 22.62 -9.89
N THR A 113 -9.92 21.53 -10.22
CA THR A 113 -10.52 20.23 -10.56
C THR A 113 -10.06 19.16 -9.58
N LEU A 114 -11.01 18.39 -9.07
CA LEU A 114 -10.79 17.21 -8.22
C LEU A 114 -11.11 15.94 -9.02
N LEU A 115 -10.16 15.02 -9.14
CA LEU A 115 -10.40 13.71 -9.73
C LEU A 115 -10.80 12.72 -8.65
N LEU A 116 -11.98 12.10 -8.81
CA LEU A 116 -12.50 11.07 -7.93
C LEU A 116 -12.61 9.73 -8.68
N GLY A 117 -12.31 8.64 -7.99
CA GLY A 117 -12.64 7.27 -8.43
C GLY A 117 -13.35 6.54 -7.31
N ALA A 118 -14.35 5.74 -7.63
CA ALA A 118 -15.11 4.96 -6.66
C ALA A 118 -15.25 3.51 -7.13
N ASP A 119 -15.25 2.59 -6.18
CA ASP A 119 -15.49 1.16 -6.41
C ASP A 119 -16.30 0.57 -5.24
N VAL A 120 -17.09 -0.46 -5.52
CA VAL A 120 -17.91 -1.17 -4.54
C VAL A 120 -17.65 -2.67 -4.67
N THR A 121 -17.23 -3.29 -3.57
CA THR A 121 -16.93 -4.72 -3.53
C THR A 121 -17.94 -5.48 -2.65
N HIS A 122 -18.45 -6.60 -3.16
CA HIS A 122 -19.26 -7.58 -2.42
C HIS A 122 -18.36 -8.75 -1.97
N PRO A 123 -18.05 -8.89 -0.67
CA PRO A 123 -16.99 -9.79 -0.18
C PRO A 123 -17.17 -11.28 -0.48
N THR A 124 -18.41 -11.76 -0.58
CA THR A 124 -18.77 -13.18 -0.75
C THR A 124 -19.02 -13.55 -2.21
N GLY A 125 -19.13 -12.56 -3.12
CA GLY A 125 -19.32 -12.78 -4.55
C GLY A 125 -20.63 -13.48 -4.94
N LEU A 126 -21.53 -13.66 -3.98
CA LEU A 126 -22.87 -14.21 -4.21
C LEU A 126 -23.77 -13.07 -4.67
N SER A 127 -24.52 -13.26 -5.75
CA SER A 127 -25.52 -12.30 -6.21
C SER A 127 -26.77 -12.29 -5.32
N ASN A 128 -26.59 -12.14 -4.01
CA ASN A 128 -27.66 -12.05 -3.04
C ASN A 128 -27.92 -10.58 -2.68
N PRO A 129 -29.14 -10.06 -2.88
CA PRO A 129 -29.51 -8.69 -2.51
C PRO A 129 -29.36 -8.31 -1.03
N LEU A 130 -29.06 -9.28 -0.15
CA LEU A 130 -28.89 -9.10 1.29
C LEU A 130 -27.42 -8.96 1.73
N GLU A 131 -26.47 -9.03 0.80
CA GLU A 131 -25.05 -9.00 1.13
C GLU A 131 -24.53 -7.58 1.45
N PRO A 132 -23.75 -7.38 2.53
CA PRO A 132 -23.09 -6.11 2.80
C PRO A 132 -22.04 -5.77 1.74
N SER A 133 -21.87 -4.50 1.45
CA SER A 133 -20.85 -4.00 0.51
C SER A 133 -19.77 -3.21 1.23
N ILE A 134 -18.62 -3.07 0.57
CA ILE A 134 -17.54 -2.16 0.98
C ILE A 134 -17.36 -1.14 -0.14
N ALA A 135 -17.63 0.12 0.15
CA ALA A 135 -17.39 1.22 -0.77
C ALA A 135 -15.98 1.79 -0.51
N ALA A 136 -15.26 2.06 -1.60
CA ALA A 136 -13.97 2.73 -1.57
C ALA A 136 -13.97 3.91 -2.54
N VAL A 137 -13.59 5.09 -2.04
CA VAL A 137 -13.44 6.31 -2.84
C VAL A 137 -12.00 6.78 -2.75
N VAL A 138 -11.42 7.16 -3.89
CA VAL A 138 -10.11 7.78 -4.00
C VAL A 138 -10.23 9.18 -4.58
N GLY A 139 -9.47 10.13 -4.05
CA GLY A 139 -9.47 11.52 -4.52
C GLY A 139 -8.06 12.06 -4.72
N SER A 140 -7.87 12.83 -5.80
CA SER A 140 -6.60 13.52 -6.06
C SER A 140 -6.35 14.64 -5.06
N MET A 141 -5.13 14.73 -4.54
CA MET A 141 -4.72 15.74 -3.54
C MET A 141 -3.83 16.84 -4.12
N ASP A 142 -3.60 16.81 -5.43
CA ASP A 142 -2.77 17.80 -6.09
C ASP A 142 -3.24 18.11 -7.53
N PRO A 143 -2.91 19.30 -8.07
CA PRO A 143 -3.36 19.71 -9.41
C PRO A 143 -2.85 18.82 -10.55
N PHE A 144 -1.87 17.97 -10.28
CA PHE A 144 -1.25 17.09 -11.26
C PHE A 144 -1.85 15.67 -11.24
N ALA A 145 -2.83 15.41 -10.37
CA ALA A 145 -3.44 14.09 -10.20
C ALA A 145 -2.37 13.00 -10.00
N CYS A 146 -1.35 13.30 -9.18
CA CYS A 146 -0.20 12.43 -8.91
C CYS A 146 -0.22 11.90 -7.48
N LYS A 147 -0.95 12.54 -6.57
CA LYS A 147 -1.15 12.12 -5.19
C LYS A 147 -2.62 11.83 -4.96
N TYR A 148 -2.91 10.73 -4.29
CA TYR A 148 -4.28 10.30 -4.00
C TYR A 148 -4.41 9.88 -2.55
N VAL A 149 -5.59 10.10 -1.99
CA VAL A 149 -6.01 9.55 -0.69
C VAL A 149 -7.23 8.67 -0.90
N ALA A 150 -7.37 7.65 -0.06
CA ALA A 150 -8.48 6.71 -0.11
C ALA A 150 -9.30 6.79 1.18
N ARG A 151 -10.61 6.61 1.05
CA ARG A 151 -11.53 6.36 2.16
C ARG A 151 -12.29 5.07 1.87
N ILE A 152 -12.32 4.19 2.86
CA ILE A 152 -13.01 2.90 2.78
C ILE A 152 -14.09 2.90 3.86
N VAL A 153 -15.32 2.58 3.47
CA VAL A 153 -16.47 2.57 4.37
C VAL A 153 -17.23 1.26 4.19
N PRO A 154 -17.46 0.49 5.27
CA PRO A 154 -18.41 -0.61 5.21
C PRO A 154 -19.82 -0.04 5.09
N GLU A 155 -20.56 -0.48 4.09
CA GLU A 155 -21.90 -0.01 3.83
C GLU A 155 -22.91 -1.06 4.32
N ALA A 156 -23.63 -0.71 5.39
CA ALA A 156 -24.87 -1.38 5.71
C ALA A 156 -25.93 -0.92 4.71
N ARG A 157 -26.87 -1.81 4.35
CA ARG A 157 -27.88 -1.55 3.33
C ARG A 157 -28.60 -0.18 3.54
N LEU A 158 -28.91 0.52 2.44
CA LEU A 158 -29.75 1.74 2.36
C LEU A 158 -29.13 3.06 2.88
N THR A 159 -27.83 3.13 3.11
CA THR A 159 -27.16 4.40 3.41
C THR A 159 -26.37 4.92 2.23
N GLU A 160 -26.90 5.94 1.56
CA GLU A 160 -26.11 6.82 0.70
C GLU A 160 -25.08 7.55 1.58
N CYS A 161 -23.84 7.06 1.59
CA CYS A 161 -22.75 7.72 2.31
C CYS A 161 -22.07 8.71 1.36
N ILE A 162 -22.36 10.00 1.56
CA ILE A 162 -21.62 11.12 0.96
C ILE A 162 -20.34 11.39 1.76
#